data_AF-N8QA27-F1
#
_entry.id   AF-N8QA27-F1
#
_cell.length_a   1.000
_cell.length_b   1.000
_cell.length_c   1.000
_cell.angle_alpha   90.00
_cell.angle_beta   90.00
_cell.angle_gamma   90.00
#
_symmetry.space_group_name_H-M   'P 1'
#
loop_
_entity.id
_entity.type
_entity.pdbx_description
1 polymer ?
#
loop_
_entity_poly.entity_id
_entity_poly.type
_entity_poly.pdbx_seq_one_letter_code
_entity_poly.pdbx_strand_id
1 'polypeptide(L)'
;TATATDKDGDTASADLDIEGTLSFLDDGPSVTTNAVLTVLEVDETVLTTNDSENFASAFTVNTYGADGQALSNALVYSLGISSVGAVSGVIDVATGQAVYLYALVTGEVVGLVGAGGFADPLGAEAFRISVNAATGQVDLDQVRALQHPNPAQPNELINLTTNAVTLIATATDKDGDSAFASISLGDKVGFRDDVPTIVTTGAVINVEVDETTLLTNQTENFSTAFNINYRADGAGTTVYSLTASSVGAVSGVIDVATGQAVYLYQEGADIVGRVGSAGAPDAGGAEAFRISVNAGTGEVTLDQVRALEHPNSAQPNELINLTTNAVTLT
;
A
#
# COMPACT_ATOMS: atom_id res chain seq x y z
N THR A 1 -60.19 19.83 47.74
CA THR A 1 -61.28 19.91 48.72
C THR A 1 -62.44 19.05 48.29
N ALA A 2 -62.91 18.14 49.14
CA ALA A 2 -64.21 17.50 49.01
C ALA A 2 -65.19 18.16 49.99
N THR A 3 -66.39 18.50 49.52
CA THR A 3 -67.46 19.08 50.34
C THR A 3 -68.69 18.20 50.22
N ALA A 4 -69.24 17.80 51.36
CA ALA A 4 -70.51 17.09 51.44
C ALA A 4 -71.58 18.03 51.97
N THR A 5 -72.76 17.98 51.37
CA THR A 5 -73.98 18.65 51.82
C THR A 5 -75.06 17.60 52.02
N ASP A 6 -75.71 17.57 53.18
CA ASP A 6 -76.83 16.66 53.39
C ASP A 6 -78.17 17.25 52.89
N LYS A 7 -79.28 16.56 53.17
CA LYS A 7 -80.60 16.86 52.56
C LYS A 7 -81.27 18.09 53.15
N ASP A 8 -80.92 18.47 54.38
CA ASP A 8 -81.41 19.64 55.08
C ASP A 8 -80.43 20.82 55.01
N GLY A 9 -79.24 20.62 54.45
CA GLY A 9 -78.37 21.69 53.94
C GLY A 9 -77.14 21.96 54.80
N ASP A 10 -76.83 21.09 55.76
CA ASP A 10 -75.58 21.16 56.52
C ASP A 10 -74.40 20.77 55.62
N THR A 11 -73.24 21.39 55.85
CA THR A 11 -72.04 21.14 55.03
C THR A 11 -70.83 20.78 55.87
N ALA A 12 -70.03 19.83 55.36
CA ALA A 12 -68.72 19.48 55.88
C ALA A 12 -67.72 19.40 54.73
N SER A 13 -66.49 19.84 54.95
CA SER A 13 -65.42 19.76 53.94
C SER A 13 -64.14 19.18 54.51
N ALA A 14 -63.36 18.51 53.64
CA ALA A 14 -62.02 18.01 53.93
C ALA A 14 -61.08 18.26 52.75
N ASP A 15 -59.81 18.54 53.05
CA ASP A 15 -58.75 18.73 52.07
C ASP A 15 -57.84 17.51 52.03
N LEU A 16 -57.37 17.17 50.84
CA LEU A 16 -56.33 16.18 50.60
C LEU A 16 -55.22 16.87 49.82
N ASP A 17 -54.03 16.89 50.41
CA ASP A 17 -52.82 17.23 49.68
C ASP A 17 -52.45 16.07 48.75
N ILE A 18 -52.31 16.37 47.46
CA ILE A 18 -51.96 15.42 46.42
C ILE A 18 -50.62 15.76 45.76
N GLU A 19 -49.91 16.81 46.20
CA GLU A 19 -48.69 17.30 45.55
C GLU A 19 -47.64 16.19 45.39
N GLY A 20 -47.46 15.33 46.41
CA GLY A 20 -46.54 14.18 46.35
C GLY A 20 -47.02 12.97 45.54
N THR A 21 -48.24 13.01 44.99
CA THR A 21 -48.78 11.96 44.11
C THR A 21 -48.77 12.36 42.63
N LEU A 22 -48.49 13.64 42.35
CA LEU A 22 -48.33 14.15 41.00
C LEU A 22 -46.86 14.00 40.61
N SER A 23 -46.61 13.40 39.46
CA SER A 23 -45.26 13.25 38.91
C SER A 23 -45.30 13.51 37.42
N PHE A 24 -44.24 14.14 36.93
CA PHE A 24 -44.03 14.40 35.51
C PHE A 24 -42.81 13.58 35.10
N LEU A 25 -42.98 12.76 34.07
CA LEU A 25 -41.88 12.05 33.44
C LEU A 25 -41.37 12.90 32.28
N ASP A 26 -40.10 12.72 31.98
CA ASP A 26 -39.46 13.35 30.85
C ASP A 26 -38.86 12.28 29.92
N ASP A 27 -39.03 12.50 28.62
CA ASP A 27 -38.60 11.59 27.57
C ASP A 27 -37.36 12.18 26.89
N GLY A 28 -36.21 11.52 27.03
CA GLY A 28 -34.96 11.97 26.41
C GLY A 28 -34.80 11.64 24.91
N PRO A 29 -33.63 11.89 24.34
CA PRO A 29 -33.38 11.68 22.92
C PRO A 29 -33.17 10.20 22.59
N SER A 30 -33.24 9.84 21.30
CA SER A 30 -32.95 8.49 20.81
C SER A 30 -32.23 8.51 19.46
N VAL A 31 -31.18 7.70 19.33
CA VAL A 31 -30.37 7.57 18.12
C VAL A 31 -30.25 6.09 17.73
N THR A 32 -30.37 5.79 16.44
CA THR A 32 -30.18 4.44 15.87
C THR A 32 -29.20 4.48 14.70
N THR A 33 -28.65 3.32 14.37
CA THR A 33 -27.75 3.14 13.21
C THR A 33 -28.51 2.64 11.99
N ASN A 34 -28.10 3.13 10.81
CA ASN A 34 -28.54 2.65 9.51
C ASN A 34 -27.51 1.69 8.91
N ALA A 35 -27.85 1.04 7.80
CA ALA A 35 -26.87 0.29 7.02
C ALA A 35 -25.84 1.26 6.40
N VAL A 36 -24.56 0.93 6.52
CA VAL A 36 -23.45 1.77 6.06
C VAL A 36 -22.84 1.16 4.81
N LEU A 37 -23.01 1.85 3.67
CA LEU A 37 -22.40 1.49 2.38
C LEU A 37 -21.15 2.32 2.07
N THR A 38 -20.99 3.47 2.71
CA THR A 38 -19.82 4.33 2.59
C THR A 38 -18.57 3.61 3.10
N VAL A 39 -17.49 3.68 2.35
CA VAL A 39 -16.16 3.20 2.70
C VAL A 39 -15.18 4.36 2.54
N LEU A 40 -14.08 4.32 3.27
CA LEU A 40 -13.03 5.32 3.33
C LEU A 40 -11.73 4.58 2.97
N GLU A 41 -11.25 4.75 1.74
CA GLU A 41 -10.15 3.98 1.16
C GLU A 41 -9.07 4.92 0.59
N VAL A 42 -7.84 4.70 1.02
CA VAL A 42 -6.64 5.36 0.47
C VAL A 42 -5.80 4.38 -0.33
N ASP A 43 -4.94 4.90 -1.21
CA ASP A 43 -4.12 4.10 -2.12
C ASP A 43 -2.63 4.44 -2.02
N GLU A 44 -1.83 3.41 -1.74
CA GLU A 44 -0.38 3.44 -1.65
C GLU A 44 0.33 3.66 -2.99
N THR A 45 -0.41 3.91 -4.09
CA THR A 45 0.20 4.54 -5.27
C THR A 45 0.92 5.84 -4.86
N VAL A 46 0.28 6.65 -4.00
CA VAL A 46 0.79 7.94 -3.52
C VAL A 46 0.26 8.25 -2.12
N LEU A 47 1.14 8.18 -1.11
CA LEU A 47 0.85 8.47 0.31
C LEU A 47 0.46 9.93 0.65
N THR A 48 0.27 10.80 -0.35
CA THR A 48 -0.18 12.18 -0.13
C THR A 48 -1.63 12.39 -0.53
N THR A 49 -2.34 11.32 -0.87
CA THR A 49 -3.74 11.35 -1.30
C THR A 49 -4.61 10.83 -0.17
N ASN A 50 -5.34 11.74 0.45
CA ASN A 50 -6.27 11.42 1.53
C ASN A 50 -7.64 11.07 0.95
N ASP A 51 -8.44 10.36 1.73
CA ASP A 51 -9.85 10.14 1.43
C ASP A 51 -10.74 10.84 2.46
N SER A 52 -11.92 11.27 2.03
CA SER A 52 -12.83 12.12 2.80
C SER A 52 -14.27 11.77 2.49
N GLU A 53 -14.97 11.18 3.46
CA GLU A 53 -16.32 10.67 3.25
C GLU A 53 -17.28 11.06 4.37
N ASN A 54 -18.56 11.25 4.03
CA ASN A 54 -19.57 11.65 5.01
C ASN A 54 -20.35 10.44 5.53
N PHE A 55 -20.27 10.22 6.85
CA PHE A 55 -20.94 9.11 7.54
C PHE A 55 -22.19 9.55 8.33
N ALA A 56 -22.65 10.79 8.21
CA ALA A 56 -23.83 11.27 8.93
C ALA A 56 -25.08 10.43 8.63
N SER A 57 -25.22 9.94 7.39
CA SER A 57 -26.31 9.07 6.95
C SER A 57 -26.32 7.69 7.63
N ALA A 58 -25.24 7.31 8.31
CA ALA A 58 -25.19 6.09 9.11
C ALA A 58 -26.01 6.18 10.41
N PHE A 59 -26.50 7.37 10.75
CA PHE A 59 -27.24 7.59 11.99
C PHE A 59 -28.59 8.24 11.72
N THR A 60 -29.58 7.85 12.52
CA THR A 60 -30.90 8.48 12.55
C THR A 60 -31.19 8.92 13.97
N VAL A 61 -31.43 10.22 14.17
CA VAL A 61 -32.02 10.71 15.42
C VAL A 61 -33.53 10.57 15.33
N ASN A 62 -34.09 9.67 16.14
CA ASN A 62 -35.51 9.34 16.10
C ASN A 62 -36.37 10.39 16.81
N THR A 63 -35.85 10.95 17.91
CA THR A 63 -36.51 12.00 18.70
C THR A 63 -35.49 12.73 19.59
N TYR A 64 -35.84 13.93 20.03
CA TYR A 64 -35.15 14.75 21.04
C TYR A 64 -36.10 15.09 22.19
N GLY A 65 -37.00 14.16 22.54
CA GLY A 65 -38.05 14.46 23.52
C GLY A 65 -39.04 15.54 23.07
N ALA A 66 -39.82 16.02 24.05
CA ALA A 66 -40.86 17.02 23.85
C ALA A 66 -40.32 18.46 23.89
N ASP A 67 -39.19 18.69 24.54
CA ASP A 67 -38.49 19.98 24.65
C ASP A 67 -37.63 20.29 23.41
N GLY A 68 -37.31 19.26 22.63
CA GLY A 68 -36.65 19.32 21.33
C GLY A 68 -35.13 19.46 21.44
N GLN A 69 -34.50 19.70 20.29
CA GLN A 69 -33.03 19.70 20.17
C GLN A 69 -32.34 20.70 21.09
N ALA A 70 -31.14 20.35 21.58
CA ALA A 70 -30.25 21.30 22.24
C ALA A 70 -30.03 22.55 21.39
N LEU A 71 -29.85 23.71 22.03
CA LEU A 71 -29.58 24.97 21.33
C LEU A 71 -28.26 24.98 20.56
N SER A 72 -27.29 24.17 21.02
CA SER A 72 -25.98 24.00 20.41
C SER A 72 -25.57 22.54 20.53
N ASN A 73 -24.86 22.02 19.53
CA ASN A 73 -24.32 20.66 19.57
C ASN A 73 -25.39 19.58 19.80
N ALA A 74 -26.59 19.78 19.24
CA ALA A 74 -27.68 18.81 19.34
C ALA A 74 -27.31 17.44 18.76
N LEU A 75 -26.45 17.41 17.73
CA LEU A 75 -25.87 16.19 17.20
C LEU A 75 -24.38 16.40 17.01
N VAL A 76 -23.57 15.55 17.66
CA VAL A 76 -22.11 15.60 17.60
C VAL A 76 -21.55 14.25 17.22
N TYR A 77 -20.55 14.27 16.34
CA TYR A 77 -19.79 13.09 15.94
C TYR A 77 -18.43 13.05 16.64
N SER A 78 -17.99 11.86 17.05
CA SER A 78 -16.69 11.63 17.65
C SER A 78 -16.15 10.25 17.26
N LEU A 79 -14.82 10.10 17.31
CA LEU A 79 -14.17 8.81 17.09
C LEU A 79 -13.90 8.12 18.43
N GLY A 80 -14.04 6.80 18.44
CA GLY A 80 -13.67 5.92 19.54
C GLY A 80 -12.63 4.90 19.10
N ILE A 81 -11.85 4.40 20.06
CA ILE A 81 -10.95 3.26 19.89
C ILE A 81 -11.28 2.16 20.89
N SER A 82 -11.03 0.91 20.52
CA SER A 82 -11.34 -0.25 21.39
C SER A 82 -10.56 -0.22 22.71
N SER A 83 -9.30 0.21 22.67
CA SER A 83 -8.49 0.55 23.85
C SER A 83 -7.24 1.33 23.41
N VAL A 84 -6.64 2.09 24.32
CA VAL A 84 -5.35 2.76 24.06
C VAL A 84 -4.28 1.69 23.84
N GLY A 85 -3.59 1.76 22.70
CA GLY A 85 -2.61 0.75 22.32
C GLY A 85 -3.25 -0.55 21.81
N ALA A 86 -4.50 -0.51 21.33
CA ALA A 86 -5.09 -1.65 20.62
C ALA A 86 -4.38 -1.87 19.28
N VAL A 87 -4.25 -3.13 18.84
CA VAL A 87 -3.76 -3.44 17.50
C VAL A 87 -4.76 -2.93 16.45
N SER A 88 -4.26 -2.20 15.46
CA SER A 88 -5.07 -1.70 14.34
C SER A 88 -5.41 -2.81 13.34
N GLY A 89 -4.56 -3.85 13.24
CA GLY A 89 -4.65 -4.91 12.24
C GLY A 89 -3.68 -4.74 11.07
N VAL A 90 -2.97 -3.61 10.98
CA VAL A 90 -1.98 -3.36 9.93
C VAL A 90 -0.56 -3.37 10.48
N ILE A 91 0.42 -3.60 9.60
CA ILE A 91 1.85 -3.68 9.90
C ILE A 91 2.56 -2.65 9.03
N ASP A 92 3.50 -1.90 9.60
CA ASP A 92 4.34 -0.95 8.87
C ASP A 92 5.41 -1.68 8.06
N VAL A 93 5.51 -1.40 6.75
CA VAL A 93 6.47 -2.07 5.84
C VAL A 93 7.91 -1.81 6.27
N ALA A 94 8.23 -0.57 6.63
CA ALA A 94 9.62 -0.16 6.88
C ALA A 94 10.22 -0.77 8.16
N THR A 95 9.40 -1.04 9.18
CA THR A 95 9.86 -1.59 10.47
C THR A 95 9.45 -3.05 10.68
N GLY A 96 8.45 -3.56 9.96
CA GLY A 96 7.83 -4.86 10.22
C GLY A 96 7.11 -4.91 11.57
N GLN A 97 6.70 -3.77 12.12
CA GLN A 97 6.01 -3.69 13.42
C GLN A 97 4.53 -3.40 13.25
N ALA A 98 3.74 -3.97 14.15
CA ALA A 98 2.31 -3.70 14.21
C ALA A 98 2.05 -2.23 14.51
N VAL A 99 0.98 -1.70 13.93
CA VAL A 99 0.49 -0.35 14.19
C VAL A 99 -0.58 -0.40 15.28
N TYR A 100 -0.49 0.48 16.26
CA TYR A 100 -1.36 0.53 17.43
C TYR A 100 -2.14 1.85 17.51
N LEU A 101 -3.36 1.79 18.02
CA LEU A 101 -4.30 2.91 18.02
C LEU A 101 -4.15 3.81 19.25
N TYR A 102 -4.15 5.12 19.01
CA TYR A 102 -4.19 6.15 20.03
C TYR A 102 -5.21 7.22 19.67
N ALA A 103 -5.94 7.71 20.68
CA ALA A 103 -6.83 8.85 20.53
C ALA A 103 -6.11 10.11 21.02
N LEU A 104 -6.09 11.15 20.18
CA LEU A 104 -5.54 12.45 20.52
C LEU A 104 -6.54 13.29 21.32
N VAL A 105 -6.02 14.26 22.08
CA VAL A 105 -6.86 15.23 22.82
C VAL A 105 -7.74 16.08 21.91
N THR A 106 -7.39 16.16 20.62
CA THR A 106 -8.12 16.85 19.56
C THR A 106 -9.31 16.04 19.02
N GLY A 107 -9.46 14.77 19.41
CA GLY A 107 -10.54 13.88 18.96
C GLY A 107 -10.20 13.02 17.73
N GLU A 108 -8.98 13.16 17.20
CA GLU A 108 -8.45 12.34 16.11
C GLU A 108 -7.96 10.98 16.63
N VAL A 109 -7.98 9.97 15.77
CA VAL A 109 -7.39 8.66 16.02
C VAL A 109 -6.16 8.51 15.14
N VAL A 110 -5.03 8.15 15.73
CA VAL A 110 -3.78 7.88 15.01
C VAL A 110 -3.36 6.42 15.18
N GLY A 111 -2.80 5.86 14.12
CA GLY A 111 -2.09 4.59 14.15
C GLY A 111 -0.59 4.86 14.31
N LEU A 112 0.01 4.46 15.43
CA LEU A 112 1.43 4.60 15.70
C LEU A 112 2.15 3.26 15.61
N VAL A 113 3.31 3.23 14.95
CA VAL A 113 4.15 2.03 14.81
C VAL A 113 4.68 1.61 16.18
N GLY A 114 4.46 0.35 16.56
CA GLY A 114 4.95 -0.20 17.82
C GLY A 114 6.45 -0.51 17.82
N ALA A 115 6.93 -1.03 18.95
CA ALA A 115 8.32 -1.44 19.13
C ALA A 115 8.42 -2.78 19.86
N GLY A 116 9.15 -3.74 19.29
CA GLY A 116 9.36 -5.06 19.90
C GLY A 116 8.08 -5.88 20.08
N GLY A 117 7.04 -5.61 19.28
CA GLY A 117 5.72 -6.24 19.41
C GLY A 117 4.82 -5.62 20.49
N PHE A 118 5.15 -4.43 20.99
CA PHE A 118 4.35 -3.68 21.96
C PHE A 118 3.97 -2.30 21.40
N ALA A 119 2.88 -1.74 21.91
CA ALA A 119 2.43 -0.40 21.56
C ALA A 119 3.45 0.65 22.03
N ASP A 120 3.78 1.60 21.16
CA ASP A 120 4.71 2.70 21.44
C ASP A 120 4.03 4.05 21.14
N PRO A 121 3.71 4.88 22.17
CA PRO A 121 3.08 6.18 21.97
C PRO A 121 4.01 7.22 21.33
N LEU A 122 5.30 6.93 21.21
CA LEU A 122 6.29 7.75 20.50
C LEU A 122 6.64 7.17 19.11
N GLY A 123 5.93 6.11 18.72
CA GLY A 123 6.06 5.48 17.41
C GLY A 123 5.79 6.46 16.27
N ALA A 124 6.36 6.17 15.11
CA ALA A 124 6.04 6.92 13.90
C ALA A 124 4.54 6.76 13.56
N GLU A 125 3.90 7.83 13.10
CA GLU A 125 2.52 7.78 12.62
C GLU A 125 2.46 7.06 11.29
N ALA A 126 1.57 6.07 11.15
CA ALA A 126 1.31 5.34 9.92
C ALA A 126 0.04 5.84 9.22
N PHE A 127 -1.00 6.17 9.99
CA PHE A 127 -2.22 6.77 9.49
C PHE A 127 -2.92 7.60 10.56
N ARG A 128 -3.86 8.44 10.11
CA ARG A 128 -4.70 9.30 10.94
C ARG A 128 -6.14 9.30 10.41
N ILE A 129 -7.07 9.22 11.34
CA ILE A 129 -8.50 9.35 11.09
C ILE A 129 -9.00 10.54 11.90
N SER A 130 -9.67 11.47 11.23
CA SER A 130 -10.30 12.63 11.89
C SER A 130 -11.78 12.68 11.55
N VAL A 131 -12.57 13.34 12.40
CA VAL A 131 -13.99 13.57 12.14
C VAL A 131 -14.36 15.02 12.38
N ASN A 132 -15.11 15.59 11.45
CA ASN A 132 -15.80 16.84 11.69
C ASN A 132 -17.01 16.60 12.60
N ALA A 133 -16.88 17.09 13.83
CA ALA A 133 -17.87 16.91 14.89
C ALA A 133 -19.29 17.39 14.53
N ALA A 134 -19.43 18.34 13.61
CA ALA A 134 -20.73 18.90 13.23
C ALA A 134 -21.34 18.23 11.98
N THR A 135 -20.51 17.74 11.05
CA THR A 135 -20.99 17.23 9.76
C THR A 135 -20.92 15.71 9.63
N GLY A 136 -20.17 15.03 10.50
CA GLY A 136 -19.91 13.58 10.38
C GLY A 136 -19.04 13.21 9.19
N GLN A 137 -18.36 14.19 8.58
CA GLN A 137 -17.30 13.94 7.61
C GLN A 137 -16.09 13.32 8.31
N VAL A 138 -15.63 12.18 7.81
CA VAL A 138 -14.46 11.45 8.31
C VAL A 138 -13.39 11.50 7.24
N ASP A 139 -12.18 11.87 7.63
CA ASP A 139 -11.01 11.95 6.75
C ASP A 139 -9.99 10.89 7.16
N LEU A 140 -9.41 10.19 6.18
CA LEU A 140 -8.33 9.22 6.34
C LEU A 140 -7.08 9.73 5.63
N ASP A 141 -6.00 9.78 6.38
CA ASP A 141 -4.66 10.12 5.91
C ASP A 141 -3.74 8.94 6.19
N GLN A 142 -3.09 8.41 5.15
CA GLN A 142 -2.07 7.38 5.29
C GLN A 142 -0.72 7.97 4.92
N VAL A 143 0.23 7.88 5.85
CA VAL A 143 1.54 8.50 5.73
C VAL A 143 2.69 7.50 5.65
N ARG A 144 2.41 6.20 5.80
CA ARG A 144 3.40 5.11 5.68
C ARG A 144 2.80 3.92 4.96
N ALA A 145 3.63 3.23 4.18
CA ALA A 145 3.27 2.00 3.50
C ALA A 145 2.96 0.87 4.49
N LEU A 146 1.93 0.08 4.20
CA LEU A 146 1.45 -0.99 5.07
C LEU A 146 1.65 -2.35 4.40
N GLN A 147 1.87 -3.38 5.21
CA GLN A 147 2.12 -4.71 4.68
C GLN A 147 0.82 -5.36 4.21
N HIS A 148 0.82 -5.78 2.95
CA HIS A 148 -0.28 -6.53 2.33
C HIS A 148 -0.02 -8.05 2.28
N PRO A 149 -1.05 -8.90 2.46
CA PRO A 149 -0.86 -10.36 2.52
C PRO A 149 -0.38 -11.02 1.22
N ASN A 150 -0.78 -10.50 0.05
CA ASN A 150 -0.53 -11.11 -1.24
C ASN A 150 0.36 -10.22 -2.12
N PRO A 151 1.69 -10.45 -2.15
CA PRO A 151 2.65 -9.59 -2.84
C PRO A 151 2.50 -9.61 -4.38
N ALA A 152 1.66 -10.47 -4.94
CA ALA A 152 1.42 -10.57 -6.37
C ALA A 152 0.07 -9.98 -6.80
N GLN A 153 -0.80 -9.60 -5.86
CA GLN A 153 -2.11 -9.05 -6.19
C GLN A 153 -2.01 -7.53 -6.38
N PRO A 154 -2.27 -7.00 -7.59
CA PRO A 154 -2.34 -5.57 -7.78
C PRO A 154 -3.54 -4.98 -7.05
N ASN A 155 -3.37 -3.80 -6.47
CA ASN A 155 -4.42 -3.03 -5.82
C ASN A 155 -5.16 -3.85 -4.72
N GLU A 156 -4.39 -4.59 -3.90
CA GLU A 156 -4.94 -5.40 -2.80
C GLU A 156 -5.51 -4.48 -1.73
N LEU A 157 -6.67 -4.84 -1.16
CA LEU A 157 -7.30 -4.09 -0.06
C LEU A 157 -7.08 -4.81 1.27
N ILE A 158 -6.56 -4.10 2.26
CA ILE A 158 -6.64 -4.49 3.67
C ILE A 158 -7.51 -3.50 4.43
N ASN A 159 -8.12 -3.95 5.52
CA ASN A 159 -8.97 -3.12 6.37
C ASN A 159 -8.44 -3.11 7.80
N LEU A 160 -8.87 -2.11 8.57
CA LEU A 160 -8.67 -2.13 10.02
C LEU A 160 -9.40 -3.31 10.67
N THR A 161 -8.94 -3.68 11.86
CA THR A 161 -9.60 -4.68 12.69
C THR A 161 -11.01 -4.19 13.04
N THR A 162 -12.01 -5.07 12.90
CA THR A 162 -13.40 -4.77 13.24
C THR A 162 -13.53 -4.21 14.65
N ASN A 163 -14.31 -3.14 14.83
CA ASN A 163 -14.48 -2.39 16.08
C ASN A 163 -13.20 -1.79 16.68
N ALA A 164 -12.05 -1.81 15.99
CA ALA A 164 -10.84 -1.17 16.50
C ALA A 164 -10.99 0.35 16.55
N VAL A 165 -11.65 0.91 15.53
CA VAL A 165 -12.10 2.31 15.50
C VAL A 165 -13.61 2.34 15.30
N THR A 166 -14.29 3.22 16.03
CA THR A 166 -15.73 3.44 15.92
C THR A 166 -16.03 4.91 15.65
N LEU A 167 -17.12 5.17 14.93
CA LEU A 167 -17.72 6.49 14.83
C LEU A 167 -18.96 6.53 15.73
N ILE A 168 -19.05 7.54 16.58
CA ILE A 168 -20.10 7.70 17.59
C ILE A 168 -20.87 8.98 17.27
N ALA A 169 -22.19 8.88 17.18
CA ALA A 169 -23.10 10.02 17.10
C ALA A 169 -23.83 10.18 18.43
N THR A 170 -23.73 11.35 19.03
CA THR A 170 -24.39 11.71 20.29
C THR A 170 -25.43 12.79 20.03
N ALA A 171 -26.68 12.49 20.36
CA ALA A 171 -27.78 13.45 20.35
C ALA A 171 -28.04 13.98 21.77
N THR A 172 -28.24 15.29 21.90
CA THR A 172 -28.57 15.97 23.16
C THR A 172 -29.80 16.85 22.95
N ASP A 173 -30.76 16.79 23.86
CA ASP A 173 -31.96 17.65 23.86
C ASP A 173 -31.75 18.94 24.68
N LYS A 174 -32.82 19.69 24.94
CA LYS A 174 -32.70 21.07 25.43
C LYS A 174 -32.42 21.14 26.92
N ASP A 175 -32.85 20.18 27.71
CA ASP A 175 -32.58 20.15 29.15
C ASP A 175 -31.33 19.34 29.54
N GLY A 176 -30.77 18.59 28.58
CA GLY A 176 -29.41 18.04 28.64
C GLY A 176 -29.33 16.52 28.65
N ASP A 177 -30.45 15.83 28.49
CA ASP A 177 -30.47 14.39 28.28
C ASP A 177 -29.75 14.03 26.97
N SER A 178 -29.10 12.86 26.97
CA SER A 178 -28.24 12.43 25.85
C SER A 178 -28.40 10.96 25.52
N ALA A 179 -28.38 10.67 24.23
CA ALA A 179 -28.40 9.31 23.68
C ALA A 179 -27.36 9.20 22.58
N PHE A 180 -26.81 8.00 22.40
CA PHE A 180 -25.78 7.78 21.39
C PHE A 180 -26.00 6.47 20.64
N ALA A 181 -25.42 6.41 19.45
CA ALA A 181 -25.25 5.20 18.69
C ALA A 181 -23.85 5.18 18.07
N SER A 182 -23.34 4.01 17.75
CA SER A 182 -22.00 3.86 17.17
C SER A 182 -21.97 2.82 16.06
N ILE A 183 -21.13 3.08 15.05
CA ILE A 183 -20.79 2.12 14.00
C ILE A 183 -19.30 1.76 14.09
N SER A 184 -18.95 0.55 13.66
CA SER A 184 -17.56 0.18 13.41
C SER A 184 -17.06 0.87 12.14
N LEU A 185 -15.86 1.43 12.19
CA LEU A 185 -15.12 1.85 11.00
C LEU A 185 -14.10 0.79 10.54
N GLY A 186 -13.93 -0.30 11.29
CA GLY A 186 -12.93 -1.33 10.99
C GLY A 186 -13.03 -1.89 9.56
N ASP A 187 -14.24 -2.27 9.14
CA ASP A 187 -14.55 -2.76 7.80
C ASP A 187 -14.85 -1.65 6.77
N LYS A 188 -14.74 -0.38 7.19
CA LYS A 188 -14.98 0.80 6.35
C LYS A 188 -13.71 1.57 6.03
N VAL A 189 -12.66 1.40 6.83
CA VAL A 189 -11.35 2.04 6.62
C VAL A 189 -10.43 1.03 5.95
N GLY A 190 -10.08 1.34 4.70
CA GLY A 190 -9.31 0.48 3.83
C GLY A 190 -8.02 1.14 3.35
N PHE A 191 -7.01 0.30 3.11
CA PHE A 191 -5.72 0.69 2.53
C PHE A 191 -5.49 -0.20 1.30
N ARG A 192 -5.19 0.43 0.16
CA ARG A 192 -4.93 -0.22 -1.12
C ARG A 192 -3.43 -0.24 -1.42
N ASP A 193 -2.93 -1.37 -1.92
CA ASP A 193 -1.51 -1.53 -2.27
C ASP A 193 -1.29 -1.90 -3.74
N ASP A 194 -0.33 -1.23 -4.36
CA ASP A 194 0.06 -1.44 -5.74
C ASP A 194 1.37 -2.23 -5.83
N VAL A 195 1.38 -3.26 -6.68
CA VAL A 195 2.61 -4.00 -6.99
C VAL A 195 3.65 -3.12 -7.72
N PRO A 196 4.96 -3.43 -7.57
CA PRO A 196 6.00 -2.79 -8.35
C PRO A 196 5.80 -2.97 -9.86
N THR A 197 6.25 -2.01 -10.65
CA THR A 197 6.22 -2.08 -12.12
C THR A 197 7.60 -1.85 -12.70
N ILE A 198 7.95 -2.58 -13.75
CA ILE A 198 9.19 -2.40 -14.51
C ILE A 198 8.86 -2.23 -16.00
N VAL A 199 9.47 -1.24 -16.64
CA VAL A 199 9.38 -1.04 -18.08
C VAL A 199 10.77 -0.86 -18.68
N THR A 200 11.02 -1.50 -19.81
CA THR A 200 12.27 -1.29 -20.56
C THR A 200 12.14 -0.02 -21.38
N THR A 201 13.14 0.85 -21.28
CA THR A 201 13.20 2.13 -22.03
C THR A 201 14.17 2.07 -23.22
N GLY A 202 14.83 0.91 -23.39
CA GLY A 202 15.90 0.70 -24.37
C GLY A 202 17.27 1.08 -23.81
N ALA A 203 18.32 0.47 -24.35
CA ALA A 203 19.70 0.84 -24.05
C ALA A 203 20.22 1.79 -25.15
N VAL A 204 20.94 2.84 -24.76
CA VAL A 204 21.66 3.75 -25.65
C VAL A 204 23.18 3.60 -25.52
N ILE A 205 23.62 2.51 -24.88
CA ILE A 205 25.01 2.24 -24.54
C ILE A 205 25.42 0.94 -25.24
N ASN A 206 26.61 0.97 -25.86
CA ASN A 206 27.24 -0.17 -26.48
C ASN A 206 28.37 -0.68 -25.58
N VAL A 207 28.56 -1.99 -25.49
CA VAL A 207 29.78 -2.59 -24.93
C VAL A 207 30.65 -3.02 -26.10
N GLU A 208 31.76 -2.34 -26.32
CA GLU A 208 32.62 -2.54 -27.48
C GLU A 208 34.03 -2.87 -27.03
N VAL A 209 34.54 -4.03 -27.43
CA VAL A 209 35.92 -4.47 -27.22
C VAL A 209 36.75 -4.29 -28.49
N ASP A 210 38.06 -4.15 -28.35
CA ASP A 210 38.99 -3.96 -29.48
C ASP A 210 40.03 -5.10 -29.52
N GLU A 211 40.08 -5.79 -30.66
CA GLU A 211 40.97 -6.92 -30.93
C GLU A 211 42.46 -6.55 -30.98
N THR A 212 42.78 -5.25 -30.97
CA THR A 212 44.14 -4.76 -30.70
C THR A 212 44.69 -5.40 -29.42
N THR A 213 43.82 -5.66 -28.43
CA THR A 213 44.16 -6.41 -27.21
C THR A 213 43.02 -7.34 -26.76
N LEU A 214 43.17 -8.65 -26.98
CA LEU A 214 42.21 -9.72 -26.58
C LEU A 214 42.15 -10.02 -25.06
N LEU A 215 42.58 -9.09 -24.20
CA LEU A 215 42.57 -9.26 -22.73
C LEU A 215 42.06 -8.00 -22.02
N THR A 216 41.52 -7.04 -22.79
CA THR A 216 40.95 -5.81 -22.25
C THR A 216 39.44 -5.93 -22.30
N ASN A 217 38.85 -6.22 -21.14
CA ASN A 217 37.41 -6.34 -20.99
C ASN A 217 36.77 -4.95 -20.97
N GLN A 218 35.52 -4.88 -21.39
CA GLN A 218 34.74 -3.65 -21.40
C GLN A 218 33.47 -3.86 -20.62
N THR A 219 33.13 -2.89 -19.77
CA THR A 219 32.01 -2.98 -18.84
C THR A 219 31.17 -1.73 -18.93
N GLU A 220 29.87 -1.90 -19.12
CA GLU A 220 28.91 -0.79 -19.12
C GLU A 220 27.71 -1.11 -18.23
N ASN A 221 27.08 -0.07 -17.69
CA ASN A 221 25.94 -0.22 -16.80
C ASN A 221 24.62 -0.13 -17.58
N PHE A 222 23.83 -1.19 -17.57
CA PHE A 222 22.53 -1.27 -18.24
C PHE A 222 21.34 -1.07 -17.29
N SER A 223 21.57 -0.78 -16.01
CA SER A 223 20.48 -0.60 -15.03
C SER A 223 19.50 0.49 -15.45
N THR A 224 19.96 1.55 -16.10
CA THR A 224 19.12 2.65 -16.60
C THR A 224 18.26 2.28 -17.80
N ALA A 225 18.49 1.13 -18.44
CA ALA A 225 17.62 0.62 -19.49
C ALA A 225 16.27 0.13 -18.93
N PHE A 226 16.18 -0.04 -17.61
CA PHE A 226 14.99 -0.46 -16.88
C PHE A 226 14.50 0.68 -15.99
N ASN A 227 13.27 1.13 -16.21
CA ASN A 227 12.60 2.05 -15.32
C ASN A 227 11.74 1.25 -14.34
N ILE A 228 12.19 1.20 -13.09
CA ILE A 228 11.56 0.44 -12.01
C ILE A 228 10.85 1.42 -11.08
N ASN A 229 9.57 1.17 -10.85
CA ASN A 229 8.77 1.89 -9.87
C ASN A 229 8.34 0.93 -8.76
N TYR A 230 8.84 1.16 -7.56
CA TYR A 230 8.56 0.37 -6.37
C TYR A 230 7.35 0.87 -5.56
N ARG A 231 6.65 1.91 -6.05
CA ARG A 231 5.51 2.51 -5.34
C ARG A 231 5.91 3.02 -3.94
N ALA A 232 4.95 3.15 -3.03
CA ALA A 232 5.18 3.69 -1.70
C ALA A 232 6.01 2.80 -0.76
N ASP A 233 6.07 1.50 -1.03
CA ASP A 233 6.88 0.52 -0.27
C ASP A 233 8.37 0.84 -0.24
N GLY A 234 8.84 1.54 -1.27
CA GLY A 234 10.25 1.81 -1.47
C GLY A 234 11.00 0.62 -2.08
N ALA A 235 12.29 0.82 -2.33
CA ALA A 235 13.08 -0.14 -3.10
C ALA A 235 13.23 -1.49 -2.38
N GLY A 236 12.80 -2.55 -3.05
CA GLY A 236 13.12 -3.93 -2.71
C GLY A 236 14.45 -4.37 -3.35
N THR A 237 14.48 -5.59 -3.88
CA THR A 237 15.63 -6.12 -4.63
C THR A 237 15.39 -6.02 -6.14
N THR A 238 16.39 -5.56 -6.87
CA THR A 238 16.49 -5.76 -8.33
C THR A 238 17.59 -6.75 -8.62
N VAL A 239 17.33 -7.71 -9.51
CA VAL A 239 18.30 -8.72 -9.94
C VAL A 239 18.35 -8.74 -11.45
N TYR A 240 19.56 -8.64 -11.99
CA TYR A 240 19.82 -8.72 -13.43
C TYR A 240 20.36 -10.10 -13.81
N SER A 241 19.95 -10.59 -14.98
CA SER A 241 20.35 -11.90 -15.51
C SER A 241 20.51 -11.87 -17.02
N LEU A 242 21.47 -12.63 -17.53
CA LEU A 242 21.65 -12.83 -18.97
C LEU A 242 21.03 -14.15 -19.40
N THR A 243 20.46 -14.20 -20.58
CA THR A 243 19.94 -15.42 -21.20
C THR A 243 20.29 -15.47 -22.68
N ALA A 244 20.84 -16.60 -23.14
CA ALA A 244 21.00 -16.86 -24.57
C ALA A 244 19.66 -17.26 -25.21
N SER A 245 19.45 -16.93 -26.48
CA SER A 245 18.20 -17.23 -27.19
C SER A 245 17.85 -18.73 -27.23
N SER A 246 18.88 -19.59 -27.28
CA SER A 246 18.79 -21.04 -27.12
C SER A 246 20.17 -21.62 -26.87
N VAL A 247 20.24 -22.84 -26.34
CA VAL A 247 21.51 -23.57 -26.18
C VAL A 247 22.11 -23.85 -27.57
N GLY A 248 23.34 -23.40 -27.79
CA GLY A 248 24.00 -23.54 -29.08
C GLY A 248 23.41 -22.62 -30.16
N ALA A 249 22.81 -21.48 -29.78
CA ALA A 249 22.35 -20.47 -30.75
C ALA A 249 23.52 -19.92 -31.56
N VAL A 250 23.30 -19.62 -32.85
CA VAL A 250 24.32 -19.00 -33.70
C VAL A 250 24.59 -17.57 -33.23
N SER A 251 25.82 -17.30 -32.82
CA SER A 251 26.21 -15.96 -32.35
C SER A 251 26.31 -14.93 -33.47
N GLY A 252 26.51 -15.37 -34.72
CA GLY A 252 26.70 -14.52 -35.90
C GLY A 252 28.16 -14.19 -36.21
N VAL A 253 29.10 -14.58 -35.34
CA VAL A 253 30.54 -14.36 -35.52
C VAL A 253 31.29 -15.66 -35.84
N ILE A 254 32.41 -15.54 -36.52
CA ILE A 254 33.29 -16.64 -36.93
C ILE A 254 34.65 -16.46 -36.26
N ASP A 255 35.21 -17.53 -35.69
CA ASP A 255 36.57 -17.52 -35.14
C ASP A 255 37.62 -17.57 -36.27
N VAL A 256 38.54 -16.61 -36.29
CA VAL A 256 39.55 -16.50 -37.36
C VAL A 256 40.51 -17.68 -37.35
N ALA A 257 40.85 -18.22 -36.18
CA ALA A 257 41.85 -19.27 -36.05
C ALA A 257 41.40 -20.60 -36.66
N THR A 258 40.09 -20.91 -36.59
CA THR A 258 39.51 -22.18 -37.04
C THR A 258 38.60 -22.05 -38.27
N GLY A 259 38.14 -20.83 -38.58
CA GLY A 259 37.11 -20.58 -39.59
C GLY A 259 35.75 -21.18 -39.24
N GLN A 260 35.51 -21.53 -37.98
CA GLN A 260 34.24 -22.10 -37.52
C GLN A 260 33.34 -21.01 -36.91
N ALA A 261 32.03 -21.20 -37.03
CA ALA A 261 31.06 -20.34 -36.37
C ALA A 261 31.13 -20.47 -34.85
N VAL A 262 30.87 -19.38 -34.14
CA VAL A 262 30.76 -19.35 -32.68
C VAL A 262 29.28 -19.50 -32.28
N TYR A 263 29.02 -20.28 -31.25
CA TYR A 263 27.68 -20.56 -30.73
C TYR A 263 27.56 -20.16 -29.26
N LEU A 264 26.38 -19.72 -28.84
CA LEU A 264 26.12 -19.22 -27.49
C LEU A 264 25.70 -20.33 -26.54
N TYR A 265 26.30 -20.33 -25.36
CA TYR A 265 25.97 -21.25 -24.27
C TYR A 265 25.80 -20.48 -22.97
N GLN A 266 24.80 -20.88 -22.19
CA GLN A 266 24.63 -20.42 -20.81
C GLN A 266 25.57 -21.23 -19.91
N GLU A 267 26.56 -20.58 -19.29
CA GLU A 267 27.47 -21.21 -18.33
C GLU A 267 27.34 -20.52 -16.97
N GLY A 268 26.46 -21.07 -16.13
CA GLY A 268 26.07 -20.37 -14.90
C GLY A 268 25.25 -19.13 -15.22
N ALA A 269 25.68 -17.97 -14.72
CA ALA A 269 25.05 -16.67 -14.97
C ALA A 269 25.57 -15.98 -16.25
N ASP A 270 26.66 -16.48 -16.82
CA ASP A 270 27.32 -15.88 -17.98
C ASP A 270 26.84 -16.51 -19.29
N ILE A 271 26.99 -15.75 -20.38
CA ILE A 271 26.88 -16.25 -21.74
C ILE A 271 28.28 -16.42 -22.32
N VAL A 272 28.55 -17.59 -22.87
CA VAL A 272 29.86 -17.92 -23.44
C VAL A 272 29.72 -18.26 -24.90
N GLY A 273 30.49 -17.58 -25.74
CA GLY A 273 30.66 -17.92 -27.15
C GLY A 273 31.66 -19.06 -27.29
N ARG A 274 31.21 -20.25 -27.67
CA ARG A 274 32.05 -21.43 -27.91
C ARG A 274 32.22 -21.66 -29.41
N VAL A 275 33.46 -21.88 -29.85
CA VAL A 275 33.78 -22.21 -31.25
C VAL A 275 33.18 -23.56 -31.60
N GLY A 276 32.38 -23.63 -32.66
CA GLY A 276 31.76 -24.88 -33.11
C GLY A 276 32.73 -25.84 -33.79
N SER A 277 32.20 -26.97 -34.24
CA SER A 277 32.97 -28.02 -34.92
C SER A 277 32.19 -28.54 -36.12
N ALA A 278 32.83 -28.54 -37.29
CA ALA A 278 32.24 -28.98 -38.56
C ALA A 278 30.88 -28.32 -38.88
N GLY A 279 30.73 -27.04 -38.56
CA GLY A 279 29.48 -26.28 -38.77
C GLY A 279 28.34 -26.62 -37.81
N ALA A 280 28.63 -27.29 -36.69
CA ALA A 280 27.67 -27.59 -35.63
C ALA A 280 28.09 -26.95 -34.29
N PRO A 281 27.13 -26.65 -33.39
CA PRO A 281 27.43 -26.21 -32.04
C PRO A 281 28.26 -27.24 -31.26
N ASP A 282 29.32 -26.79 -30.59
CA ASP A 282 30.18 -27.62 -29.73
C ASP A 282 30.37 -26.95 -28.35
N ALA A 283 29.74 -27.51 -27.32
CA ALA A 283 29.82 -26.98 -25.96
C ALA A 283 31.23 -27.15 -25.32
N GLY A 284 32.03 -28.10 -25.83
CA GLY A 284 33.44 -28.27 -25.44
C GLY A 284 34.40 -27.44 -26.29
N GLY A 285 33.87 -26.65 -27.23
CA GLY A 285 34.63 -25.76 -28.10
C GLY A 285 35.42 -24.72 -27.31
N ALA A 286 36.45 -24.16 -27.94
CA ALA A 286 37.23 -23.11 -27.30
C ALA A 286 36.36 -21.86 -27.04
N GLU A 287 36.62 -21.15 -25.94
CA GLU A 287 36.00 -19.84 -25.67
C GLU A 287 36.46 -18.82 -26.69
N ALA A 288 35.53 -18.09 -27.29
CA ALA A 288 35.80 -16.93 -28.15
C ALA A 288 35.54 -15.61 -27.42
N PHE A 289 34.45 -15.55 -26.65
CA PHE A 289 34.12 -14.42 -25.79
C PHE A 289 33.21 -14.87 -24.64
N ARG A 290 33.08 -14.03 -23.63
CA ARG A 290 32.21 -14.19 -22.47
C ARG A 290 31.49 -12.87 -22.17
N ILE A 291 30.20 -12.98 -21.88
CA ILE A 291 29.35 -11.87 -21.44
C ILE A 291 28.88 -12.22 -20.04
N SER A 292 29.23 -11.39 -19.06
CA SER A 292 28.79 -11.53 -17.67
C SER A 292 27.96 -10.33 -17.24
N VAL A 293 27.09 -10.51 -16.25
CA VAL A 293 26.34 -9.42 -15.63
C VAL A 293 26.52 -9.44 -14.12
N ASN A 294 26.74 -8.28 -13.52
CA ASN A 294 26.61 -8.12 -12.09
C ASN A 294 25.13 -8.04 -11.73
N ALA A 295 24.64 -9.09 -11.09
CA ALA A 295 23.24 -9.25 -10.74
C ALA A 295 22.65 -8.12 -9.88
N GLY A 296 23.47 -7.40 -9.10
CA GLY A 296 23.02 -6.29 -8.26
C GLY A 296 23.14 -4.90 -8.89
N THR A 297 24.04 -4.70 -9.86
CA THR A 297 24.32 -3.37 -10.43
C THR A 297 23.86 -3.22 -11.87
N GLY A 298 23.58 -4.33 -12.58
CA GLY A 298 23.24 -4.31 -14.00
C GLY A 298 24.44 -3.99 -14.91
N GLU A 299 25.66 -4.06 -14.37
CA GLU A 299 26.89 -3.91 -15.15
C GLU A 299 27.15 -5.16 -15.98
N VAL A 300 27.19 -5.00 -17.30
CA VAL A 300 27.47 -6.06 -18.26
C VAL A 300 28.91 -5.92 -18.73
N THR A 301 29.67 -7.01 -18.64
CA THR A 301 31.07 -7.07 -19.10
C THR A 301 31.20 -7.98 -20.30
N LEU A 302 31.83 -7.50 -21.36
CA LEU A 302 32.25 -8.29 -22.51
C LEU A 302 33.77 -8.52 -22.42
N ASP A 303 34.13 -9.81 -22.40
CA ASP A 303 35.51 -10.30 -22.48
C ASP A 303 35.66 -11.04 -23.80
N GLN A 304 36.57 -10.59 -24.66
CA GLN A 304 36.88 -11.26 -25.91
C GLN A 304 38.27 -11.87 -25.84
N VAL A 305 38.33 -13.19 -26.04
CA VAL A 305 39.57 -13.97 -25.89
C VAL A 305 40.08 -14.56 -27.21
N ARG A 306 39.32 -14.43 -28.31
CA ARG A 306 39.71 -14.84 -29.67
C ARG A 306 39.34 -13.79 -30.70
N ALA A 307 40.16 -13.66 -31.73
CA ALA A 307 39.87 -12.80 -32.88
C ALA A 307 38.71 -13.35 -33.72
N LEU A 308 37.83 -12.46 -34.13
CA LEU A 308 36.62 -12.73 -34.89
C LEU A 308 36.75 -12.20 -36.33
N GLU A 309 36.08 -12.84 -37.28
CA GLU A 309 36.11 -12.42 -38.68
C GLU A 309 35.27 -11.14 -38.87
N HIS A 310 35.88 -10.11 -39.46
CA HIS A 310 35.21 -8.85 -39.78
C HIS A 310 34.79 -8.79 -41.25
N PRO A 311 33.62 -8.20 -41.58
CA PRO A 311 33.06 -8.24 -42.93
C PRO A 311 33.81 -7.42 -43.99
N ASN A 312 34.62 -6.43 -43.62
CA ASN A 312 35.31 -5.50 -44.52
C ASN A 312 36.82 -5.41 -44.26
N SER A 313 37.57 -6.23 -44.99
CA SER A 313 39.06 -6.21 -44.98
C SER A 313 39.74 -4.89 -45.36
N ALA A 314 39.02 -3.87 -45.85
CA ALA A 314 39.57 -2.56 -46.19
C ALA A 314 39.44 -1.52 -45.06
N GLN A 315 38.70 -1.82 -43.99
CA GLN A 315 38.54 -0.94 -42.83
C GLN A 315 39.26 -1.52 -41.61
N PRO A 316 40.28 -0.83 -41.06
CA PRO A 316 41.12 -1.39 -40.00
C PRO A 316 40.49 -1.41 -38.60
N ASN A 317 39.34 -0.76 -38.40
CA ASN A 317 38.57 -0.79 -37.16
C ASN A 317 37.09 -0.84 -37.51
N GLU A 318 36.56 -2.05 -37.61
CA GLU A 318 35.17 -2.32 -38.00
C GLU A 318 34.39 -2.91 -36.83
N LEU A 319 33.10 -2.59 -36.78
CA LEU A 319 32.18 -3.15 -35.81
C LEU A 319 31.53 -4.41 -36.37
N ILE A 320 31.65 -5.52 -35.64
CA ILE A 320 30.81 -6.70 -35.81
C ILE A 320 29.89 -6.85 -34.61
N ASN A 321 28.61 -7.14 -34.87
CA ASN A 321 27.62 -7.38 -33.84
C ASN A 321 27.22 -8.86 -33.81
N LEU A 322 26.82 -9.33 -32.64
CA LEU A 322 26.13 -10.61 -32.55
C LEU A 322 24.79 -10.55 -33.31
N THR A 323 24.27 -11.73 -33.65
CA THR A 323 22.92 -11.88 -34.19
C THR A 323 21.91 -11.18 -33.27
N THR A 324 20.97 -10.43 -33.85
CA THR A 324 19.93 -9.73 -33.10
C THR A 324 19.15 -10.68 -32.19
N ASN A 325 18.88 -10.27 -30.95
CA ASN A 325 18.17 -11.06 -29.93
C ASN A 325 18.85 -12.38 -29.53
N ALA A 326 20.15 -12.56 -29.83
CA ALA A 326 20.86 -13.76 -29.44
C ALA A 326 21.19 -13.80 -27.93
N VAL A 327 21.27 -12.63 -27.29
CA VAL A 327 21.46 -12.46 -25.85
C VAL A 327 20.45 -11.44 -25.33
N THR A 328 19.80 -11.75 -24.22
CA THR A 328 18.83 -10.89 -23.54
C THR A 328 19.27 -10.64 -22.10
N LEU A 329 19.22 -9.38 -21.67
CA LEU A 329 19.33 -8.97 -20.28
C LEU A 329 17.91 -8.82 -19.70
N THR A 330 17.64 -9.48 -18.56
CA THR A 330 16.37 -9.38 -17.81
C THR A 330 16.63 -8.92 -16.39
#